data_AF-A0A412J0V9-F1
#
_entry.id   AF-A0A412J0V9-F1
#
_cell.length_a   1.000
_cell.length_b   1.000
_cell.length_c   1.000
_cell.angle_alpha   90.00
_cell.angle_beta   90.00
_cell.angle_gamma   90.00
#
_symmetry.space_group_name_H-M   'P 1'
#
loop_
_entity.id
_entity.type
_entity.pdbx_description
1 polymer ?
#
loop_
_entity_poly.entity_id
_entity_poly.type
_entity_poly.pdbx_seq_one_letter_code
_entity_poly.pdbx_strand_id
1 'polypeptide(L)'
;MLESPETVVNYYDSDFDYYEEEGIRQQVSGAYANIERVLRDKEAIYDITPREFEELVAEVFSQQVYNVEITPATRDGGCDIIATKEISGIPYMILIECKKCSARHKVDVQLVRSLLGVQSDRKANKAIHVTSSLFTRDARQFAERQEHLISLVDINDLMDMMRNAR
;
A
#
# COMPACT_ATOMS: atom_id res chain seq x y z
N MET A 1 6.24 -24.02 -52.42
CA MET A 1 5.13 -23.48 -51.61
C MET A 1 5.30 -24.05 -50.22
N LEU A 2 5.67 -23.23 -49.25
CA LEU A 2 5.75 -23.60 -47.83
C LEU A 2 4.45 -23.12 -47.19
N GLU A 3 3.63 -24.04 -46.69
CA GLU A 3 2.45 -23.69 -45.90
C GLU A 3 2.89 -23.25 -44.50
N SER A 4 2.36 -22.12 -44.06
CA SER A 4 2.57 -21.57 -42.72
C SER A 4 1.77 -22.37 -41.69
N PRO A 5 2.35 -22.72 -40.53
CA PRO A 5 1.61 -23.45 -39.51
C PRO A 5 0.58 -22.53 -38.85
N GLU A 6 -0.70 -22.87 -38.95
CA GLU A 6 -1.76 -22.26 -38.15
C GLU A 6 -1.67 -22.77 -36.72
N THR A 7 -1.15 -21.94 -35.83
CA THR A 7 -1.22 -22.20 -34.39
C THR A 7 -2.60 -21.78 -33.90
N VAL A 8 -3.48 -22.75 -33.65
CA VAL A 8 -4.73 -22.49 -32.95
C VAL A 8 -4.39 -22.25 -31.48
N VAL A 9 -4.35 -20.98 -31.08
CA VAL A 9 -4.25 -20.61 -29.67
C VAL A 9 -5.63 -20.80 -29.04
N ASN A 10 -5.85 -21.96 -28.41
CA ASN A 10 -7.02 -22.19 -27.59
C ASN A 10 -6.83 -21.48 -26.25
N TYR A 11 -7.39 -20.28 -26.13
CA TYR A 11 -7.68 -19.70 -24.82
C TYR A 11 -8.86 -20.48 -24.25
N TYR A 12 -8.59 -21.37 -23.30
CA TYR A 12 -9.66 -21.95 -22.48
C TYR A 12 -10.18 -20.82 -21.58
N ASP A 13 -11.45 -20.47 -21.75
CA ASP A 13 -12.23 -19.53 -20.92
C ASP A 13 -12.38 -19.99 -19.45
N SER A 14 -11.65 -21.03 -19.01
CA SER A 14 -11.90 -21.76 -17.76
C SER A 14 -11.00 -21.38 -16.58
N ASP A 15 -10.00 -20.52 -16.78
CA ASP A 15 -9.02 -20.18 -15.73
C ASP A 15 -9.33 -18.84 -15.03
N PHE A 16 -10.49 -18.24 -15.30
CA PHE A 16 -10.97 -17.11 -14.52
C PHE A 16 -11.72 -17.64 -13.29
N ASP A 17 -11.01 -17.74 -12.17
CA ASP A 17 -11.58 -18.13 -10.89
C ASP A 17 -12.63 -17.10 -10.47
N TYR A 18 -13.90 -17.40 -10.74
CA TYR A 18 -15.05 -16.63 -10.26
C TYR A 18 -15.04 -16.42 -8.72
N TYR A 19 -14.30 -17.26 -7.99
CA TYR A 19 -14.09 -17.13 -6.54
C TYR A 19 -13.11 -16.00 -6.17
N GLU A 20 -12.21 -15.58 -7.06
CA GLU A 20 -11.32 -14.44 -6.83
C GLU A 20 -12.07 -13.11 -6.97
N GLU A 21 -13.00 -12.98 -7.93
CA GLU A 21 -13.74 -11.73 -8.13
C GLU A 21 -14.58 -11.32 -6.91
N GLU A 22 -15.36 -12.23 -6.33
CA GLU A 22 -16.19 -11.92 -5.15
C GLU A 22 -15.33 -11.57 -3.93
N GLY A 23 -14.20 -12.27 -3.75
CA GLY A 23 -13.23 -11.95 -2.70
C GLY A 23 -12.61 -10.56 -2.86
N ILE A 24 -12.18 -10.23 -4.08
CA ILE A 24 -11.64 -8.90 -4.42
C ILE A 24 -12.71 -7.83 -4.22
N ARG A 25 -13.94 -8.05 -4.72
CA ARG A 25 -15.06 -7.11 -4.54
C ARG A 25 -15.40 -6.89 -3.07
N GLN A 26 -15.38 -7.94 -2.26
CA GLN A 26 -15.67 -7.85 -0.83
C GLN A 26 -14.56 -7.10 -0.08
N GLN A 27 -13.29 -7.35 -0.41
CA GLN A 27 -12.15 -6.62 0.14
C GLN A 27 -12.20 -5.13 -0.23
N VAL A 28 -12.42 -4.82 -1.52
CA VAL A 28 -12.59 -3.43 -1.99
C VAL A 28 -13.73 -2.76 -1.25
N SER A 29 -14.91 -3.38 -1.20
CA SER A 29 -16.07 -2.87 -0.47
C SER A 29 -15.79 -2.61 1.02
N GLY A 30 -15.04 -3.51 1.67
CA GLY A 30 -14.61 -3.37 3.06
C GLY A 30 -13.66 -2.19 3.29
N ALA A 31 -12.68 -2.01 2.41
CA ALA A 31 -11.74 -0.89 2.48
C ALA A 31 -12.46 0.46 2.33
N TYR A 32 -13.35 0.60 1.34
CA TYR A 32 -14.19 1.79 1.16
C TYR A 32 -15.06 2.07 2.40
N ALA A 33 -15.72 1.06 2.94
CA ALA A 33 -16.54 1.22 4.14
C ALA A 33 -15.72 1.69 5.35
N ASN A 34 -14.50 1.15 5.51
CA ASN A 34 -13.57 1.57 6.56
C ASN A 34 -13.08 3.01 6.36
N ILE A 35 -12.79 3.44 5.12
CA ILE A 35 -12.45 4.84 4.81
C ILE A 35 -13.59 5.77 5.22
N GLU A 36 -14.83 5.47 4.82
CA GLU A 36 -16.00 6.27 5.20
C GLU A 36 -16.20 6.34 6.72
N ARG A 37 -15.99 5.22 7.42
CA ARG A 37 -16.11 5.14 8.88
C ARG A 37 -15.06 6.02 9.55
N VAL A 38 -13.80 5.92 9.13
CA VAL A 38 -12.67 6.69 9.66
C VAL A 38 -12.80 8.19 9.36
N LEU A 39 -13.31 8.56 8.19
CA LEU A 39 -13.57 9.97 7.84
C LEU A 39 -14.65 10.61 8.71
N ARG A 40 -15.65 9.83 9.15
CA ARG A 40 -16.72 10.29 10.06
C ARG A 40 -16.25 10.35 11.51
N ASP A 41 -15.48 9.36 11.93
CA ASP A 41 -14.92 9.26 13.27
C ASP A 41 -13.47 8.75 13.19
N LYS A 42 -12.51 9.65 13.46
CA LYS A 42 -11.08 9.33 13.38
C LYS A 42 -10.69 8.17 14.30
N GLU A 43 -11.36 8.01 15.44
CA GLU A 43 -11.03 6.96 16.41
C GLU A 43 -11.36 5.55 15.89
N ALA A 44 -12.25 5.45 14.91
CA ALA A 44 -12.61 4.20 14.23
C ALA A 44 -11.41 3.45 13.66
N ILE A 45 -10.31 4.16 13.35
CA ILE A 45 -9.08 3.55 12.83
C ILE A 45 -8.39 2.62 13.83
N TYR A 46 -8.69 2.77 15.12
CA TYR A 46 -8.13 1.88 16.15
C TYR A 46 -8.92 0.58 16.28
N ASP A 47 -10.16 0.54 15.79
CA ASP A 47 -11.04 -0.64 15.85
C ASP A 47 -10.82 -1.63 14.72
N ILE A 48 -10.20 -1.20 13.60
CA ILE A 48 -9.89 -2.12 12.49
C ILE A 48 -8.67 -2.99 12.83
N THR A 49 -8.60 -4.15 12.21
CA THR A 49 -7.45 -5.05 12.26
C THR A 49 -6.25 -4.47 11.50
N PRO A 50 -5.01 -4.96 11.75
CA PRO A 50 -3.85 -4.58 10.95
C PRO A 50 -4.04 -4.82 9.45
N ARG A 51 -4.67 -5.95 9.09
CA ARG A 51 -4.94 -6.28 7.69
C ARG A 51 -5.94 -5.32 7.04
N GLU A 52 -7.03 -4.99 7.73
CA GLU A 52 -7.98 -3.97 7.26
C GLU A 52 -7.33 -2.59 7.14
N PHE A 53 -6.33 -2.28 7.98
CA PHE A 53 -5.55 -1.05 7.85
C PHE A 53 -4.66 -1.06 6.59
N GLU A 54 -3.99 -2.18 6.27
CA GLU A 54 -3.28 -2.35 5.00
C GLU A 54 -4.22 -2.18 3.80
N GLU A 55 -5.40 -2.82 3.83
CA GLU A 55 -6.41 -2.74 2.76
C GLU A 55 -6.94 -1.32 2.58
N LEU A 56 -7.21 -0.61 3.67
CA LEU A 56 -7.61 0.79 3.65
C LEU A 56 -6.51 1.70 3.05
N VAL A 57 -5.24 1.47 3.42
CA VAL A 57 -4.12 2.23 2.84
C VAL A 57 -3.97 1.91 1.36
N ALA A 58 -4.06 0.64 0.98
CA ALA A 58 -4.00 0.21 -0.41
C ALA A 58 -5.07 0.89 -1.27
N GLU A 59 -6.30 0.96 -0.75
CA GLU A 59 -7.42 1.65 -1.42
C GLU A 59 -7.16 3.15 -1.59
N VAL A 60 -6.62 3.83 -0.56
CA VAL A 60 -6.23 5.25 -0.68
C VAL A 60 -5.18 5.47 -1.78
N PHE A 61 -4.19 4.57 -1.91
CA PHE A 61 -3.20 4.66 -3.00
C PHE A 61 -3.79 4.28 -4.37
N SER A 62 -4.71 3.32 -4.42
CA SER A 62 -5.44 2.96 -5.64
C SER A 62 -6.21 4.16 -6.21
N GLN A 63 -6.90 4.90 -5.35
CA GLN A 63 -7.62 6.15 -5.70
C GLN A 63 -6.68 7.26 -6.20
N GLN A 64 -5.38 7.19 -5.88
CA GLN A 64 -4.35 8.08 -6.41
C GLN A 64 -3.73 7.57 -7.73
N VAL A 65 -4.41 6.67 -8.43
CA VAL A 65 -4.02 6.14 -9.75
C VAL A 65 -2.72 5.33 -9.69
N TYR A 66 -2.48 4.65 -8.57
CA TYR A 66 -1.47 3.58 -8.51
C TYR A 66 -2.13 2.24 -8.80
N ASN A 67 -1.42 1.36 -9.48
CA ASN A 67 -1.69 -0.07 -9.46
C ASN A 67 -1.12 -0.65 -8.16
N VAL A 68 -1.97 -1.25 -7.33
CA VAL A 68 -1.64 -1.64 -5.96
C VAL A 68 -1.77 -3.15 -5.76
N GLU A 69 -0.74 -3.75 -5.19
CA GLU A 69 -0.73 -5.16 -4.76
C GLU A 69 -0.48 -5.22 -3.26
N ILE A 70 -1.40 -5.84 -2.51
CA ILE A 70 -1.17 -6.14 -1.09
C ILE A 70 -0.43 -7.46 -1.00
N THR A 71 0.69 -7.46 -0.30
CA THR A 71 1.51 -8.65 -0.11
C THR A 71 0.86 -9.64 0.88
N PRO A 72 1.20 -10.94 0.80
CA PRO A 72 0.73 -11.92 1.77
C PRO A 72 1.27 -11.63 3.18
N ALA A 73 0.44 -11.84 4.20
CA ALA A 73 0.79 -11.61 5.61
C ALA A 73 1.97 -12.45 6.13
N THR A 74 2.38 -13.50 5.41
CA THR A 74 3.40 -14.47 5.81
C THR A 74 4.82 -14.12 5.34
N ARG A 75 5.09 -12.88 4.91
CA ARG A 75 6.42 -12.48 4.43
C ARG A 75 7.22 -11.69 5.47
N ASP A 76 8.42 -12.18 5.76
CA ASP A 76 9.49 -11.53 6.56
C ASP A 76 10.12 -10.29 5.87
N GLY A 77 9.46 -9.71 4.86
CA GLY A 77 10.05 -8.77 3.90
C GLY A 77 9.89 -7.28 4.22
N GLY A 78 9.24 -6.93 5.34
CA GLY A 78 9.14 -5.54 5.83
C GLY A 78 8.38 -4.56 4.92
N CYS A 79 7.48 -5.05 4.07
CA CYS A 79 6.63 -4.23 3.19
C CYS A 79 5.29 -4.94 3.01
N ASP A 80 4.19 -4.21 3.19
CA ASP A 80 2.83 -4.76 3.16
C ASP A 80 2.16 -4.53 1.80
N ILE A 81 2.50 -3.43 1.11
CA ILE A 81 1.85 -3.01 -0.14
C ILE A 81 2.90 -2.57 -1.16
N ILE A 82 2.74 -3.00 -2.40
CA ILE A 82 3.52 -2.55 -3.55
C ILE A 82 2.62 -1.66 -4.41
N ALA A 83 2.98 -0.38 -4.55
CA ALA A 83 2.26 0.57 -5.39
C ALA A 83 3.11 0.95 -6.61
N THR A 84 2.57 0.79 -7.80
CA THR A 84 3.26 1.02 -9.07
C THR A 84 2.49 1.98 -9.95
N LYS A 85 3.20 2.79 -10.73
CA LYS A 85 2.62 3.56 -11.84
C LYS A 85 3.68 3.86 -12.88
N GLU A 86 3.25 4.27 -14.07
CA GLU A 86 4.14 4.83 -15.07
C GLU A 86 4.15 6.36 -14.98
N ILE A 87 5.34 6.94 -14.95
CA ILE A 87 5.54 8.39 -15.01
C ILE A 87 6.28 8.69 -16.31
N SER A 88 5.58 9.27 -17.29
CA SER A 88 6.15 9.57 -18.61
C SER A 88 6.78 8.34 -19.30
N GLY A 89 6.15 7.17 -19.16
CA GLY A 89 6.63 5.89 -19.71
C GLY A 89 7.78 5.25 -18.93
N ILE A 90 8.13 5.77 -17.75
CA ILE A 90 9.14 5.19 -16.86
C ILE A 90 8.43 4.52 -15.69
N PRO A 91 8.70 3.23 -15.40
CA PRO A 91 8.10 2.54 -14.28
C PRO A 91 8.56 3.16 -12.95
N TYR A 92 7.60 3.39 -12.06
CA TYR A 92 7.83 3.93 -10.73
C TYR A 92 7.18 3.03 -9.69
N MET A 93 8.00 2.51 -8.77
CA MET A 93 7.61 1.57 -7.73
C MET A 93 7.82 2.18 -6.34
N ILE A 94 6.79 2.07 -5.51
CA ILE A 94 6.78 2.45 -4.11
C ILE A 94 6.53 1.20 -3.27
N LEU A 95 7.37 1.00 -2.24
CA LEU A 95 7.11 0.04 -1.18
C LEU A 95 6.45 0.72 0.00
N ILE A 96 5.36 0.16 0.52
CA ILE A 96 4.61 0.75 1.60
C ILE A 96 4.55 -0.25 2.76
N GLU A 97 5.02 0.19 3.92
CA GLU A 97 4.88 -0.55 5.19
C GLU A 97 3.83 0.15 6.05
N CYS A 98 2.86 -0.63 6.53
CA CYS A 98 1.73 -0.19 7.32
C CYS A 98 1.95 -0.60 8.78
N LYS A 99 1.91 0.39 9.68
CA LYS A 99 1.99 0.15 11.11
C LYS A 99 0.76 0.65 11.84
N LYS A 100 -0.17 -0.28 12.12
CA LYS A 100 -1.30 -0.02 13.02
C LYS A 100 -0.84 0.00 14.48
N CYS A 101 -0.89 1.18 15.08
CA CYS A 101 -0.52 1.45 16.48
C CYS A 101 -1.66 2.19 17.19
N SER A 102 -1.73 2.09 18.51
CA SER A 102 -2.57 3.00 19.30
C SER A 102 -2.04 4.43 19.23
N ALA A 103 -2.90 5.43 19.41
CA ALA A 103 -2.55 6.85 19.43
C ALA A 103 -1.35 7.24 20.32
N ARG A 104 -1.11 6.49 21.41
CA ARG A 104 -0.07 6.79 22.40
C ARG A 104 1.32 6.25 22.03
N HIS A 105 1.41 5.35 21.06
CA HIS A 105 2.66 4.68 20.69
C HIS A 105 3.16 5.25 19.37
N LYS A 106 4.15 6.15 19.47
CA LYS A 106 4.77 6.75 18.29
C LYS A 106 5.72 5.77 17.60
N VAL A 107 5.80 5.84 16.29
CA VAL A 107 6.75 5.05 15.49
C VAL A 107 8.15 5.65 15.61
N ASP A 108 9.10 4.82 16.04
CA ASP A 108 10.49 5.21 16.21
C ASP A 108 11.29 5.18 14.91
N VAL A 109 12.53 5.65 14.99
CA VAL A 109 13.44 5.73 13.84
C VAL A 109 13.94 4.34 13.37
N GLN A 110 13.89 3.30 14.21
CA GLN A 110 14.40 1.98 13.83
C GLN A 110 13.54 1.36 12.73
N LEU A 111 12.21 1.47 12.86
CA LEU A 111 11.28 0.99 11.83
C LEU A 111 11.47 1.73 10.50
N VAL A 112 11.65 3.06 10.54
CA VAL A 112 11.92 3.86 9.32
C VAL A 112 13.23 3.45 8.64
N ARG A 113 14.28 3.17 9.43
CA ARG A 113 15.58 2.68 8.89
C ARG A 113 15.45 1.28 8.29
N SER A 114 14.68 0.41 8.92
CA SER A 114 14.41 -0.94 8.43
C SER A 114 13.77 -0.90 7.05
N LEU A 115 12.71 -0.10 6.90
CA LEU A 115 12.01 0.07 5.62
C LEU A 115 12.92 0.64 4.53
N LEU A 116 13.77 1.60 4.85
CA LEU A 116 14.74 2.14 3.90
C LEU A 116 15.74 1.06 3.42
N GLY A 117 16.12 0.13 4.31
CA GLY A 117 16.91 -1.05 3.95
C GLY A 117 16.18 -1.95 2.95
N VAL A 118 14.90 -2.24 3.18
CA VAL A 118 14.05 -3.02 2.26
C VAL A 118 13.92 -2.32 0.91
N GLN A 119 13.67 -1.01 0.91
CA GLN A 119 13.60 -0.19 -0.30
C GLN A 119 14.88 -0.31 -1.14
N SER A 120 16.03 -0.25 -0.49
CA SER A 120 17.35 -0.37 -1.14
C SER A 120 17.58 -1.77 -1.69
N ASP A 121 17.27 -2.81 -0.91
CA ASP A 121 17.43 -4.22 -1.32
C ASP A 121 16.56 -4.58 -2.52
N ARG A 122 15.29 -4.16 -2.50
CA ARG A 122 14.32 -4.40 -3.57
C ARG A 122 14.44 -3.40 -4.74
N LYS A 123 15.36 -2.43 -4.65
CA LYS A 123 15.61 -1.40 -5.66
C LYS A 123 14.34 -0.64 -6.07
N ALA A 124 13.44 -0.39 -5.11
CA ALA A 124 12.27 0.43 -5.36
C ALA A 124 12.65 1.90 -5.53
N ASN A 125 11.83 2.69 -6.22
CA ASN A 125 12.14 4.12 -6.38
C ASN A 125 11.97 4.87 -5.06
N LYS A 126 11.01 4.44 -4.23
CA LYS A 126 10.68 5.07 -2.96
C LYS A 126 10.08 4.07 -1.98
N ALA A 127 10.15 4.40 -0.70
CA ALA A 127 9.34 3.78 0.33
C ALA A 127 8.46 4.78 1.06
N ILE A 128 7.35 4.30 1.61
CA ILE A 128 6.45 5.08 2.45
C ILE A 128 6.12 4.27 3.70
N HIS A 129 6.38 4.83 4.87
CA HIS A 129 5.91 4.26 6.12
C HIS A 129 4.59 4.93 6.50
N VAL A 130 3.51 4.16 6.56
CA VAL A 130 2.18 4.64 6.91
C VAL A 130 1.82 4.15 8.31
N THR A 131 1.30 5.01 9.18
CA THR A 131 0.90 4.60 10.54
C THR A 131 -0.40 5.24 11.00
N SER A 132 -1.18 4.50 11.78
CA SER A 132 -2.38 5.03 12.47
C SER A 132 -2.04 5.88 13.70
N SER A 133 -0.75 6.12 13.98
CA SER A 133 -0.24 6.94 15.08
C SER A 133 0.58 8.12 14.54
N LEU A 134 1.53 8.63 15.30
CA LEU A 134 2.48 9.67 14.91
C LEU A 134 3.90 9.12 14.88
N PHE A 135 4.78 9.76 14.12
CA PHE A 135 6.22 9.48 14.18
C PHE A 135 6.90 10.25 15.31
N THR A 136 7.97 9.69 15.84
CA THR A 136 8.91 10.41 16.72
C THR A 136 9.62 11.53 15.94
N ARG A 137 10.15 12.52 16.67
CA ARG A 137 10.94 13.61 16.06
C ARG A 137 12.16 13.06 15.31
N ASP A 138 12.84 12.09 15.88
CA ASP A 138 14.04 11.48 15.29
C ASP A 138 13.71 10.71 14.01
N ALA A 139 12.55 10.03 13.97
CA ALA A 139 12.06 9.39 12.76
C ALA A 139 11.80 10.39 11.64
N ARG A 140 11.10 11.50 11.94
CA ARG A 140 10.85 12.58 10.96
C ARG A 140 12.15 13.19 10.44
N GLN A 141 13.06 13.58 11.34
CA GLN A 141 14.36 14.13 10.96
C GLN A 141 15.21 13.16 10.14
N PHE A 142 15.10 11.86 10.39
CA PHE A 142 15.78 10.85 9.58
C PHE A 142 15.19 10.78 8.17
N ALA A 143 13.86 10.73 8.04
CA ALA A 143 13.19 10.69 6.75
C ALA A 143 13.42 11.96 5.93
N GLU A 144 13.43 13.15 6.56
CA GLU A 144 13.74 14.43 5.91
C GLU A 144 15.13 14.41 5.24
N ARG A 145 16.14 13.82 5.90
CA ARG A 145 17.48 13.67 5.31
C ARG A 145 17.53 12.70 4.12
N GLN A 146 16.47 11.93 3.90
CA GLN A 146 16.36 10.86 2.90
C GLN A 146 15.07 11.02 2.06
N GLU A 147 14.56 12.24 1.92
CA GLU A 147 13.21 12.53 1.39
C GLU A 147 12.93 11.99 -0.02
N HIS A 148 13.99 11.82 -0.82
CA HIS A 148 13.90 11.22 -2.15
C HIS A 148 13.66 9.71 -2.12
N LEU A 149 14.07 9.03 -1.03
CA LEU A 149 14.02 7.57 -0.90
C LEU A 149 12.90 7.11 0.03
N ILE A 150 12.53 7.90 1.05
CA ILE A 150 11.50 7.52 2.02
C ILE A 150 10.62 8.71 2.41
N SER A 151 9.32 8.45 2.56
CA SER A 151 8.36 9.40 3.14
C SER A 151 7.59 8.77 4.28
N LEU A 152 7.06 9.62 5.16
CA LEU A 152 6.27 9.23 6.31
C LEU A 152 4.86 9.77 6.12
N VAL A 153 3.86 8.92 6.39
CA VAL A 153 2.45 9.29 6.36
C VAL A 153 1.88 8.91 7.73
N ASP A 154 1.69 9.90 8.59
CA ASP A 154 1.05 9.69 9.88
C ASP A 154 -0.47 9.77 9.77
N ILE A 155 -1.17 9.54 10.89
CA ILE A 155 -2.63 9.52 10.88
C ILE A 155 -3.26 10.81 10.31
N ASN A 156 -2.62 11.97 10.49
CA ASN A 156 -3.18 13.22 9.96
C ASN A 156 -2.99 13.30 8.44
N ASP A 157 -1.80 12.94 7.96
CA ASP A 157 -1.50 12.87 6.54
C ASP A 157 -2.44 11.89 5.84
N LEU A 158 -2.65 10.71 6.44
CA LEU A 158 -3.55 9.68 5.90
C LEU A 158 -5.00 10.17 5.82
N MET A 159 -5.48 10.88 6.85
CA MET A 159 -6.83 11.49 6.84
C MET A 159 -6.97 12.51 5.71
N ASP A 160 -5.94 13.31 5.45
CA ASP A 160 -5.96 14.27 4.36
C ASP A 160 -5.92 13.58 2.99
N MET A 161 -5.15 12.50 2.86
CA MET A 161 -5.17 11.66 1.66
C MET A 161 -6.56 11.07 1.41
N MET A 162 -7.23 10.52 2.42
CA MET A 162 -8.60 9.97 2.30
C MET A 162 -9.62 11.02 1.85
N ARG A 163 -9.50 12.27 2.31
CA ARG A 163 -10.41 13.35 1.91
C ARG A 163 -10.24 13.75 0.45
N ASN A 164 -9.00 13.72 -0.03
CA ASN A 164 -8.62 14.15 -1.38
C ASN A 164 -8.75 13.04 -2.44
N ALA A 165 -9.01 11.80 -2.01
CA ALA A 165 -9.14 10.65 -2.88
C ALA A 165 -10.58 10.47 -3.45
N ARG A 166 -11.44 11.47 -3.23
CA ARG A 166 -12.83 11.56 -3.72
C ARG A 166 -12.98 12.44 -4.95
#